data_AF-A0A2G9LU87-F1
#
_entry.id   AF-A0A2G9LU87-F1
#
_cell.length_a   1.000
_cell.length_b   1.000
_cell.length_c   1.000
_cell.angle_alpha   90.00
_cell.angle_beta   90.00
_cell.angle_gamma   90.00
#
_symmetry.space_group_name_H-M   'P 1'
#
loop_
_entity.id
_entity.type
_entity.pdbx_description
1 polymer ?
#
loop_
_entity_poly.entity_id
_entity_poly.type
_entity_poly.pdbx_seq_one_letter_code
_entity_poly.pdbx_strand_id
1 'polypeptide(L)' 'MQYQITGGNNRSGYMTKGDVLQLCLMATRQINESENIKIDLIPAVGASHTVVGNIPQLIKETRVNIYP' A
#
# COMPACT_ATOMS: atom_id res chain seq x y z
N MET A 1 9.40 -7.87 4.80
CA MET A 1 8.07 -7.25 4.95
C MET A 1 7.82 -7.03 6.42
N GLN A 2 7.80 -5.78 6.87
CA GLN A 2 7.36 -5.39 8.22
C GLN A 2 6.03 -4.67 8.05
N TYR A 3 4.98 -5.18 8.70
CA TYR A 3 3.70 -4.50 8.85
C TYR A 3 3.57 -4.14 10.33
N GLN A 4 3.22 -2.90 10.63
CA GLN A 4 2.97 -2.45 12.00
C GLN A 4 1.46 -2.33 12.19
N ILE A 5 0.93 -3.10 13.15
CA ILE A 5 -0.46 -3.00 13.61
C ILE A 5 -0.47 -2.04 14.80
N THR A 6 -1.29 -1.00 14.75
CA THR A 6 -1.53 -0.13 15.92
C THR A 6 -2.96 -0.36 16.39
N GLY A 7 -3.15 -1.32 17.31
CA GLY A 7 -4.47 -1.73 17.83
C GLY A 7 -4.38 -2.59 19.10
N GLY A 8 -5.45 -2.60 19.91
CA GLY A 8 -5.46 -3.21 21.26
C GLY A 8 -5.43 -4.75 21.31
N ASN A 9 -5.45 -5.42 20.16
CA ASN A 9 -5.45 -6.89 20.06
C ASN A 9 -4.46 -7.36 18.98
N ASN A 10 -3.16 -7.20 19.26
CA ASN A 10 -2.06 -7.56 18.36
C ASN A 10 -1.87 -9.08 18.25
N ARG A 11 -2.80 -9.78 17.58
CA ARG A 11 -2.52 -11.12 17.04
C ARG A 11 -1.94 -10.95 15.63
N SER A 12 -0.69 -11.39 15.42
CA SER A 12 -0.06 -11.35 14.11
C SER A 12 -0.95 -11.96 13.03
N GLY A 13 -1.17 -11.23 11.94
CA GLY A 13 -1.96 -11.68 10.79
C GLY A 13 -3.47 -11.47 10.87
N TYR A 14 -4.00 -10.88 11.95
CA TYR A 14 -5.42 -10.56 12.08
C TYR A 14 -5.65 -9.06 12.16
N MET A 15 -6.70 -8.59 11.49
CA MET A 15 -7.20 -7.23 11.60
C MET A 15 -8.55 -7.24 12.28
N THR A 16 -8.77 -6.29 13.18
CA THR A 16 -10.06 -6.04 13.81
C THR A 16 -10.62 -4.69 13.38
N LYS A 17 -11.91 -4.46 13.66
CA LYS A 17 -12.60 -3.23 13.27
C LYS A 17 -11.96 -2.04 13.99
N GLY A 18 -11.45 -1.08 13.21
CA GLY A 18 -10.81 0.14 13.70
C GLY A 18 -9.28 0.12 13.64
N ASP A 19 -8.67 -1.01 13.31
CA ASP A 19 -7.22 -1.10 13.13
C ASP A 19 -6.78 -0.39 11.84
N VAL A 20 -5.65 0.31 11.92
CA VAL A 20 -4.96 0.91 10.77
C VAL A 20 -3.65 0.17 10.54
N LEU A 21 -3.44 -0.26 9.29
CA LEU A 21 -2.22 -0.94 8.86
C LEU A 21 -1.43 -0.06 7.90
N GLN A 22 -0.11 -0.10 8.04
CA GLN A 22 0.83 0.41 7.04
C GLN A 22 1.50 -0.75 6.31
N LEU A 23 1.34 -0.79 4.98
CA LEU A 23 1.96 -1.78 4.10
C LEU A 23 3.13 -1.14 3.35
N CYS A 24 4.34 -1.66 3.56
CA CYS A 24 5.52 -1.27 2.81
C CYS A 24 5.82 -2.31 1.73
N LEU A 25 5.51 -1.96 0.47
CA LEU A 25 5.75 -2.80 -0.71
C LEU A 25 7.02 -2.34 -1.42
N MET A 26 7.81 -3.30 -1.91
CA MET A 26 8.95 -3.04 -2.77
C MET A 26 8.63 -3.57 -4.15
N ALA A 27 8.70 -2.70 -5.17
CA ALA A 27 8.53 -3.11 -6.54
C ALA A 27 9.68 -4.05 -6.96
N THR A 28 9.38 -5.07 -7.75
CA THR A 28 10.37 -6.01 -8.28
C THR A 28 11.25 -5.39 -9.36
N ARG A 29 10.85 -4.21 -9.88
CA ARG A 29 11.58 -3.41 -10.85
C ARG A 29 11.53 -1.94 -10.49
N GLN A 30 12.36 -1.16 -11.18
CA GLN A 30 12.28 0.29 -11.13
C GLN A 30 10.94 0.79 -11.70
N ILE A 31 10.35 1.75 -11.00
CA ILE A 31 9.14 2.48 -11.40
C ILE A 31 9.59 3.74 -12.13
N ASN A 32 9.02 4.01 -13.30
CA ASN A 32 9.38 5.16 -14.12
C ASN A 32 8.38 6.32 -13.95
N GLU A 33 8.82 7.52 -14.34
CA GLU A 33 7.97 8.71 -14.40
C GLU A 33 6.82 8.53 -15.39
N SER A 34 5.66 9.15 -15.11
CA SER A 34 4.43 9.02 -15.91
C SER A 34 3.86 7.60 -16.03
N GLU A 35 4.30 6.66 -15.17
CA GLU A 35 3.80 5.29 -15.18
C GLU A 35 2.51 5.15 -14.35
N ASN A 36 1.57 4.34 -14.82
CA ASN A 36 0.38 4.00 -14.04
C ASN A 36 0.66 2.79 -13.15
N ILE A 37 0.30 2.92 -11.87
CA ILE A 37 0.41 1.86 -10.87
C ILE A 37 -0.97 1.41 -10.46
N LYS A 38 -1.12 0.09 -10.35
CA LYS A 38 -2.29 -0.55 -9.79
C LYS A 38 -1.85 -1.50 -8.68
N ILE A 39 -2.47 -1.37 -7.52
CA ILE A 39 -2.26 -2.25 -6.37
C ILE A 39 -3.60 -2.92 -6.05
N ASP A 40 -3.64 -4.24 -6.20
CA ASP A 40 -4.79 -5.07 -5.85
C ASP A 40 -4.56 -5.69 -4.47
N LEU A 41 -5.41 -5.33 -3.50
CA LEU A 41 -5.46 -5.89 -2.17
C LEU A 41 -6.53 -6.98 -2.13
N ILE A 42 -6.09 -8.23 -2.13
CA ILE A 42 -6.96 -9.40 -2.17
C ILE A 42 -6.87 -10.11 -0.81
N PRO A 43 -7.87 -9.95 0.07
CA PRO A 43 -7.88 -10.69 1.33
C PRO A 43 -8.22 -12.17 1.08
N ALA A 44 -7.81 -13.04 1.99
CA ALA A 44 -8.16 -14.47 1.92
C ALA A 44 -9.68 -14.70 1.99
N VAL A 45 -10.42 -13.83 2.67
CA VAL A 45 -11.88 -13.84 2.76
C VAL A 45 -12.39 -12.41 2.70
N GLY A 46 -13.43 -12.15 1.90
CA GLY A 46 -14.07 -10.84 1.75
C GLY A 46 -13.91 -10.22 0.37
N ALA A 47 -14.22 -8.92 0.27
CA ALA A 47 -14.12 -8.18 -0.99
C ALA A 47 -12.67 -7.71 -1.24
N SER A 48 -12.25 -7.78 -2.50
CA SER A 48 -10.98 -7.19 -2.93
C SER A 48 -11.10 -5.68 -3.05
N HIS A 49 -9.97 -4.99 -2.87
CA HIS A 49 -9.88 -3.55 -3.04
C HIS A 49 -8.74 -3.21 -4.00
N THR A 50 -8.97 -2.25 -4.89
CA THR A 50 -7.98 -1.81 -5.86
C THR A 50 -7.67 -0.34 -5.64
N VAL A 51 -6.39 -0.04 -5.52
CA VAL A 51 -5.85 1.33 -5.52
C VAL A 51 -5.16 1.56 -6.86
N VAL A 52 -5.56 2.63 -7.55
CA VAL A 52 -4.93 3.06 -8.80
C VAL A 52 -4.32 4.43 -8.59
N GLY A 53 -3.08 4.61 -9.02
CA GLY A 53 -2.36 5.87 -8.93
C GLY A 53 -1.50 6.08 -10.16
N ASN A 54 -1.26 7.35 -10.50
CA ASN A 54 -0.41 7.72 -11.62
C ASN A 54 0.85 8.37 -11.07
N ILE A 55 2.01 7.83 -11.42
CA ILE A 55 3.28 8.42 -11.03
C ILE A 55 3.44 9.76 -11.73
N PRO A 56 3.83 10.83 -11.00
CA PRO A 56 4.02 12.12 -11.63
C PRO A 56 5.10 12.09 -12.70
N GLN A 57 4.99 13.01 -13.64
CA GLN A 57 5.91 13.13 -14.76
C GLN A 57 7.33 13.57 -14.34
N LEU A 58 7.48 14.15 -13.14
CA LEU A 58 8.76 14.62 -12.64
C LEU A 58 8.88 14.33 -11.15
N ILE A 59 9.85 13.49 -10.79
CA ILE A 59 10.15 13.15 -9.39
C ILE A 59 11.41 13.91 -8.98
N LYS A 60 11.24 15.00 -8.22
CA LYS A 60 12.37 15.79 -7.66
C LYS A 60 12.77 15.37 -6.26
N GLU A 61 11.89 14.69 -5.54
CA GLU A 61 12.05 14.32 -4.14
C GLU A 61 12.21 12.81 -3.98
N THR A 62 12.87 12.38 -2.90
CA THR A 62 13.04 10.96 -2.57
C THR A 62 11.72 10.27 -2.19
N ARG A 63 10.69 11.04 -1.78
CA ARG A 63 9.37 10.54 -1.41
C ARG A 63 8.29 11.35 -2.09
N VAL A 64 7.33 10.68 -2.70
CA VAL A 64 6.23 11.30 -3.44
C VAL A 64 4.93 10.62 -3.06
N ASN A 65 3.90 11.41 -2.77
CA ASN A 65 2.56 10.92 -2.52
C ASN A 65 1.83 10.77 -3.85
N ILE A 66 1.35 9.56 -4.15
CA ILE A 66 0.76 9.20 -5.45
C ILE A 66 -0.77 9.14 -5.37
N TYR A 67 -1.30 8.97 -4.16
CA TYR A 67 -2.72 8.84 -3.86
C TYR A 67 -3.00 9.57 -2.53
N PRO A 68 -4.14 10.28 -2.39
CA PRO A 68 -4.51 10.95 -1.14
C PRO A 68 -4.76 9.98 0.03
#